data_AF-A0A6A4VPW5-F1
#
_entry.id   AF-A0A6A4VPW5-F1
#
_cell.length_a   1.000
_cell.length_b   1.000
_cell.length_c   1.000
_cell.angle_alpha   90.00
_cell.angle_beta   90.00
_cell.angle_gamma   90.00
#
_symmetry.space_group_name_H-M   'P 1'
#
loop_
_entity.id
_entity.type
_entity.pdbx_description
1 polymer ?
#
loop_
_entity_poly.entity_id
_entity_poly.type
_entity_poly.pdbx_seq_one_letter_code
_entity_poly.pdbx_strand_id
1 'polypeptide(L)'
;MPIWDCSDLPYGTASGVYSILEGADGPPVWAYCDFSDPAGWTVLQRRQDNPTQLSFARQYDDYRYGFGQLNSEFWWGLEYMWLITSRHDRVYELKIELGDWVGATRHALYGQFSVSSHEGRFRLYAANYSGDAGDSLSYHSGMQFSTDDEDNDLWSANLRRGLCSRLVVQQLP
;
A
#
# COMPACT_ATOMS: atom_id res chain seq x y z
N MET A 1 -3.99 -18.40 -15.84
CA MET A 1 -4.26 -16.95 -15.88
C MET A 1 -3.04 -16.27 -15.29
N PRO A 2 -2.61 -15.11 -15.80
CA PRO A 2 -1.49 -14.38 -15.22
C PRO A 2 -1.79 -13.98 -13.77
N ILE A 3 -0.79 -14.05 -12.90
CA ILE A 3 -0.89 -13.60 -11.51
C ILE A 3 -0.69 -12.08 -11.50
N TRP A 4 -1.74 -11.30 -11.21
CA TRP A 4 -1.63 -9.84 -11.12
C TRP A 4 -1.32 -9.38 -9.70
N ASP A 5 -1.92 -10.03 -8.71
CA ASP A 5 -1.72 -9.73 -7.30
C ASP A 5 -1.82 -10.99 -6.45
N CYS A 6 -1.67 -10.85 -5.14
CA CYS A 6 -1.67 -11.98 -4.22
C CYS A 6 -3.00 -12.76 -4.15
N SER A 7 -4.12 -12.20 -4.61
CA SER A 7 -5.42 -12.89 -4.63
C SER A 7 -5.53 -13.92 -5.77
N ASP A 8 -4.67 -13.80 -6.79
CA ASP A 8 -4.60 -14.77 -7.90
C ASP A 8 -3.76 -16.02 -7.57
N LEU A 9 -3.07 -16.02 -6.42
CA LEU A 9 -2.26 -17.16 -5.99
C LEU A 9 -3.13 -18.36 -5.58
N PRO A 10 -2.62 -19.60 -5.71
CA PRO A 10 -3.38 -20.79 -5.37
C PRO A 10 -3.87 -20.80 -3.92
N TYR A 11 -5.08 -21.34 -3.70
CA TYR A 11 -5.60 -21.56 -2.36
C TYR A 11 -4.64 -22.43 -1.52
N GLY A 12 -4.44 -22.05 -0.26
CA GLY A 12 -3.50 -22.73 0.65
C GLY A 12 -2.04 -22.29 0.50
N THR A 13 -1.76 -21.26 -0.29
CA THR A 13 -0.45 -20.60 -0.33
C THR A 13 -0.13 -20.00 1.05
N ALA A 14 1.10 -20.17 1.52
CA ALA A 14 1.57 -19.59 2.78
C ALA A 14 1.95 -18.11 2.60
N SER A 15 1.92 -17.31 3.67
CA SER A 15 2.41 -15.93 3.60
C SER A 15 3.91 -15.90 3.25
N GLY A 16 4.31 -14.99 2.37
CA GLY A 16 5.68 -14.94 1.86
C GLY A 16 5.87 -13.97 0.70
N VAL A 17 7.06 -13.97 0.09
CA VAL A 17 7.38 -13.13 -1.05
C VAL A 17 7.17 -13.90 -2.35
N TYR A 18 6.37 -13.33 -3.25
CA TYR A 18 5.98 -13.94 -4.52
C TYR A 18 6.17 -12.94 -5.68
N SER A 19 6.39 -13.49 -6.87
CA SER A 19 6.34 -12.71 -8.11
C SER A 19 4.87 -12.54 -8.49
N ILE A 20 4.46 -11.30 -8.74
CA ILE A 20 3.13 -10.91 -9.19
C ILE A 20 3.26 -10.00 -10.44
N LEU A 21 2.15 -9.45 -10.94
CA LEU A 21 2.10 -8.65 -12.16
C LEU A 21 2.66 -9.38 -13.40
N GLU A 22 2.49 -10.70 -13.50
CA GLU A 22 3.02 -11.52 -14.61
C GLU A 22 2.40 -11.19 -15.98
N GLY A 23 1.25 -10.53 -15.99
CA GLY A 23 0.61 -10.05 -17.22
C GLY A 23 0.98 -8.63 -17.62
N ALA A 24 1.75 -7.91 -16.79
CA ALA A 24 2.21 -6.56 -17.12
C ALA A 24 3.43 -6.65 -18.05
N ASP A 25 3.54 -5.73 -19.00
CA ASP A 25 4.74 -5.59 -19.81
C ASP A 25 5.87 -5.05 -18.91
N GLY A 26 6.88 -5.88 -18.62
CA GLY A 26 8.00 -5.43 -17.80
C GLY A 26 8.76 -6.54 -17.08
N PRO A 27 9.73 -6.15 -16.23
CA PRO A 27 10.42 -7.08 -15.35
C PRO A 27 9.48 -7.66 -14.28
N PRO A 28 9.80 -8.84 -13.72
CA PRO A 28 9.04 -9.40 -12.61
C PRO A 28 8.97 -8.44 -11.43
N VAL A 29 7.76 -8.27 -10.86
CA VAL A 29 7.54 -7.46 -9.66
C VAL A 29 7.29 -8.39 -8.48
N TRP A 30 8.03 -8.15 -7.39
CA TRP A 30 7.92 -8.95 -6.17
C TRP A 30 7.06 -8.23 -5.13
N ALA A 31 6.21 -8.98 -4.45
CA ALA A 31 5.38 -8.47 -3.35
C ALA A 31 5.37 -9.47 -2.19
N TYR A 32 5.16 -8.95 -0.97
CA TYR A 32 4.81 -9.81 0.15
C TYR A 32 3.30 -10.07 0.14
N CYS A 33 2.93 -11.34 0.06
CA CYS A 33 1.56 -11.81 0.15
C CYS A 33 1.26 -12.29 1.57
N ASP A 34 0.19 -11.80 2.16
CA ASP A 34 -0.29 -12.24 3.47
C ASP A 34 -1.59 -13.03 3.34
N PHE A 35 -1.52 -14.30 3.76
CA PHE A 35 -2.62 -15.26 3.80
C PHE A 35 -3.03 -15.62 5.23
N SER A 36 -2.75 -14.75 6.21
CA SER A 36 -3.27 -14.92 7.58
C SER A 36 -4.80 -14.85 7.65
N ASP A 37 -5.41 -14.24 6.63
CA ASP A 37 -6.85 -14.20 6.38
C ASP A 37 -7.14 -15.06 5.13
N PRO A 38 -8.31 -15.72 5.00
CA PRO A 38 -8.71 -16.40 3.77
C PRO A 38 -8.51 -15.60 2.47
N ALA A 39 -8.52 -14.27 2.54
CA ALA A 39 -8.27 -13.41 1.40
C ALA A 39 -6.76 -13.10 1.27
N GLY A 40 -6.21 -13.27 0.06
CA GLY A 40 -4.78 -13.06 -0.23
C GLY A 40 -4.42 -11.58 -0.35
N TRP A 41 -3.86 -11.00 0.71
CA TRP A 41 -3.52 -9.59 0.76
C TRP A 41 -2.16 -9.29 0.12
N THR A 42 -2.13 -8.29 -0.76
CA THR A 42 -0.87 -7.70 -1.23
C THR A 42 -0.43 -6.61 -0.25
N VAL A 43 0.70 -6.79 0.42
CA VAL A 43 1.19 -5.83 1.41
C VAL A 43 1.88 -4.67 0.68
N LEU A 44 1.33 -3.46 0.82
CA LEU A 44 1.83 -2.25 0.17
C LEU A 44 2.94 -1.56 0.95
N GLN A 45 2.86 -1.63 2.27
CA GLN A 45 3.78 -0.97 3.16
C GLN A 45 3.78 -1.70 4.51
N ARG A 46 4.95 -1.76 5.15
CA ARG A 46 5.07 -2.33 6.49
C ARG A 46 6.04 -1.50 7.35
N ARG A 47 5.57 -1.06 8.53
CA ARG A 47 6.42 -0.62 9.65
C ARG A 47 6.44 -1.69 10.72
N GLN A 48 7.59 -1.87 11.36
CA GLN A 48 7.77 -2.82 12.46
C GLN A 48 8.73 -2.23 13.48
N ASP A 49 8.56 -2.62 14.75
CA ASP A 49 9.53 -2.28 15.79
C ASP A 49 10.75 -3.21 15.66
N ASN A 50 11.67 -2.81 14.79
CA ASN A 50 12.92 -3.54 14.54
C ASN A 50 14.10 -2.78 15.17
N PRO A 51 15.15 -3.48 15.64
CA PRO A 51 16.35 -2.84 16.22
C PRO A 51 17.03 -1.83 15.29
N THR A 52 16.84 -1.98 13.98
CA THR A 52 17.27 -1.03 12.97
C THR A 52 16.06 -0.63 12.14
N GLN A 53 15.64 0.62 12.29
CA GLN A 53 14.49 1.18 11.56
C GLN A 53 14.92 1.64 10.17
N LEU A 54 14.10 1.33 9.17
CA LEU A 54 14.25 1.86 7.82
C LEU A 54 13.82 3.32 7.79
N SER A 55 14.65 4.19 7.18
CA SER A 55 14.25 5.58 6.93
C SER A 55 13.16 5.64 5.85
N PHE A 56 12.06 6.31 6.18
CA PHE A 56 10.99 6.70 5.25
C PHE A 56 11.09 8.20 4.85
N ALA A 57 12.10 8.93 5.34
CA ALA A 57 12.44 10.23 4.78
C ALA A 57 13.23 9.98 3.47
N ARG A 58 12.49 9.89 2.37
CA ARG A 58 12.95 9.45 1.05
C ARG A 58 12.46 10.40 -0.03
N GLN A 59 13.15 10.38 -1.17
CA GLN A 59 12.83 11.21 -2.32
C GLN A 59 11.64 10.66 -3.10
N TYR A 60 11.05 11.46 -3.98
CA TYR A 60 9.88 11.07 -4.76
C TYR A 60 10.10 9.77 -5.55
N ASP A 61 11.26 9.63 -6.20
CA ASP A 61 11.60 8.45 -7.00
C ASP A 61 11.75 7.17 -6.15
N ASP A 62 12.22 7.28 -4.90
CA ASP A 62 12.23 6.14 -3.97
C ASP A 62 10.80 5.67 -3.67
N TYR A 63 9.87 6.60 -3.45
CA TYR A 63 8.45 6.27 -3.24
C TYR A 63 7.78 5.73 -4.51
N ARG A 64 8.21 6.19 -5.69
CA ARG A 64 7.73 5.69 -6.98
C ARG A 64 8.08 4.22 -7.18
N TYR A 65 9.34 3.85 -6.97
CA TYR A 65 9.86 2.51 -7.29
C TYR A 65 9.94 1.55 -6.10
N GLY A 66 9.74 2.03 -4.87
CA GLY A 66 9.80 1.22 -3.67
C GLY A 66 11.18 1.20 -3.02
N PHE A 67 11.19 0.91 -1.72
CA PHE A 67 12.40 0.77 -0.91
C PHE A 67 12.19 -0.14 0.28
N GLY A 68 13.29 -0.65 0.85
CA GLY A 68 13.27 -1.56 2.00
C GLY A 68 13.34 -3.03 1.61
N GLN A 69 12.88 -3.90 2.50
CA GLN A 69 12.92 -5.35 2.29
C GLN A 69 11.54 -5.94 2.56
N LEU A 70 11.00 -6.70 1.60
CA LEU A 70 9.64 -7.26 1.65
C LEU A 70 9.38 -8.17 2.89
N ASN A 71 10.44 -8.77 3.44
CA ASN A 71 10.38 -9.59 4.66
C ASN A 71 10.53 -8.78 5.97
N SER A 72 10.67 -7.45 5.89
CA SER A 72 10.88 -6.54 7.03
C SER A 72 10.08 -5.24 6.81
N GLU A 73 10.65 -4.07 7.08
CA GLU A 73 10.08 -2.78 6.72
C GLU A 73 10.29 -2.46 5.24
N PHE A 74 9.25 -1.96 4.58
CA PHE A 74 9.30 -1.54 3.18
C PHE A 74 8.17 -0.60 2.79
N TRP A 75 8.37 0.05 1.65
CA TRP A 75 7.37 0.69 0.82
C TRP A 75 7.40 -0.01 -0.54
N TRP A 76 6.27 -0.54 -1.01
CA TRP A 76 6.26 -1.39 -2.20
C TRP A 76 6.58 -0.63 -3.48
N GLY A 77 6.08 0.60 -3.61
CA GLY A 77 6.27 1.46 -4.79
C GLY A 77 4.93 1.90 -5.39
N LEU A 78 4.76 3.20 -5.62
CA LEU A 78 3.53 3.79 -6.16
C LEU A 78 3.24 3.33 -7.59
N GLU A 79 4.28 3.10 -8.39
CA GLU A 79 4.12 2.61 -9.77
C GLU A 79 3.43 1.24 -9.78
N TYR A 80 3.83 0.35 -8.87
CA TYR A 80 3.24 -0.99 -8.76
C TYR A 80 1.82 -0.94 -8.18
N MET A 81 1.57 -0.05 -7.21
CA MET A 81 0.22 0.21 -6.68
C MET A 81 -0.73 0.68 -7.77
N TRP A 82 -0.27 1.58 -8.64
CA TRP A 82 -1.04 2.04 -9.79
C TRP A 82 -1.33 0.89 -10.74
N LEU A 83 -0.32 0.08 -11.12
CA LEU A 83 -0.49 -1.04 -12.04
C LEU A 83 -1.56 -2.05 -11.60
N ILE A 84 -1.67 -2.35 -10.31
CA ILE A 84 -2.75 -3.23 -9.81
C ILE A 84 -4.08 -2.47 -9.75
N THR A 85 -4.11 -1.26 -9.19
CA THR A 85 -5.37 -0.55 -8.89
C THR A 85 -6.00 0.17 -10.07
N SER A 86 -5.29 0.34 -11.19
CA SER A 86 -5.82 0.97 -12.41
C SER A 86 -6.59 0.02 -13.32
N ARG A 87 -6.65 -1.27 -12.97
CA ARG A 87 -7.32 -2.29 -13.76
C ARG A 87 -8.84 -2.13 -13.72
N HIS A 88 -9.47 -1.94 -14.87
CA HIS A 88 -10.92 -1.71 -14.97
C HIS A 88 -11.79 -2.92 -14.58
N ASP A 89 -11.23 -4.13 -14.63
CA ASP A 89 -11.90 -5.38 -14.28
C ASP A 89 -11.79 -5.73 -12.79
N ARG A 90 -11.13 -4.88 -11.98
CA ARG A 90 -10.88 -5.12 -10.56
C ARG A 90 -11.18 -3.88 -9.73
N VAL A 91 -11.70 -4.09 -8.53
CA VAL A 91 -11.83 -3.05 -7.51
C VAL A 91 -11.05 -3.52 -6.30
N TYR A 92 -10.23 -2.65 -5.72
CA TYR A 92 -9.42 -2.98 -4.56
C TYR A 92 -9.96 -2.31 -3.31
N GLU A 93 -9.89 -3.01 -2.19
CA GLU A 93 -10.02 -2.44 -0.87
C GLU A 93 -8.65 -2.32 -0.18
N LEU A 94 -8.54 -1.34 0.70
CA LEU A 94 -7.36 -1.08 1.51
C LEU A 94 -7.68 -1.41 2.97
N LYS A 95 -6.85 -2.25 3.60
CA LYS A 95 -6.82 -2.44 5.05
C LYS A 95 -5.56 -1.81 5.61
N ILE A 96 -5.74 -0.97 6.62
CA ILE A 96 -4.64 -0.41 7.41
C ILE A 96 -4.70 -1.08 8.77
N GLU A 97 -3.62 -1.75 9.14
CA GLU A 97 -3.45 -2.38 10.46
C GLU A 97 -2.51 -1.52 11.29
N LEU A 98 -2.97 -1.12 12.48
CA LEU A 98 -2.22 -0.29 13.42
C LEU A 98 -2.02 -1.07 14.71
N GLY A 99 -0.77 -1.15 15.17
CA GLY A 99 -0.42 -1.69 16.48
C GLY A 99 0.14 -0.60 17.38
N ASP A 100 -0.24 -0.59 18.65
CA ASP A 100 0.42 0.23 19.66
C ASP A 100 1.53 -0.53 20.39
N TRP A 101 2.34 0.21 21.15
CA TRP A 101 3.47 -0.32 21.93
C TRP A 101 3.06 -1.27 23.05
N VAL A 102 1.76 -1.34 23.37
CA VAL A 102 1.19 -2.16 24.44
C VAL A 102 0.51 -3.42 23.86
N GLY A 103 0.57 -3.59 22.54
CA GLY A 103 0.07 -4.77 21.82
C GLY A 103 -1.40 -4.70 21.40
N ALA A 104 -2.09 -3.57 21.60
CA ALA A 104 -3.43 -3.40 21.07
C ALA A 104 -3.36 -3.11 19.57
N THR A 105 -4.23 -3.78 18.81
CA THR A 105 -4.34 -3.63 17.36
C THR A 105 -5.68 -3.02 16.98
N ARG A 106 -5.68 -2.10 16.03
CA ARG A 106 -6.87 -1.52 15.39
C ARG A 106 -6.73 -1.61 13.88
N HIS A 107 -7.85 -1.50 13.17
CA HIS A 107 -7.87 -1.50 11.71
C HIS A 107 -8.79 -0.43 11.13
N ALA A 108 -8.43 0.03 9.94
CA ALA A 108 -9.28 0.83 9.06
C ALA A 108 -9.38 0.10 7.72
N LEU A 109 -10.60 -0.07 7.22
CA LEU A 109 -10.90 -0.65 5.92
C LEU A 109 -11.49 0.42 5.01
N TYR A 110 -11.05 0.49 3.76
CA TYR A 110 -11.60 1.35 2.73
C TYR A 110 -12.02 0.46 1.57
N GLY A 111 -13.33 0.29 1.39
CA GLY A 111 -13.88 -0.60 0.36
C GLY A 111 -13.60 -0.16 -1.08
N GLN A 112 -13.03 1.02 -1.30
CA GLN A 112 -12.46 1.38 -2.60
C GLN A 112 -11.13 2.08 -2.39
N PHE A 113 -10.11 1.59 -3.09
CA PHE A 113 -8.77 2.12 -3.07
C PHE A 113 -8.16 2.11 -4.47
N SER A 114 -7.59 3.24 -4.87
CA SER A 114 -6.70 3.31 -6.04
C SER A 114 -5.73 4.47 -5.94
N VAL A 115 -4.66 4.39 -6.72
CA VAL A 115 -3.75 5.50 -6.98
C VAL A 115 -3.73 5.79 -8.47
N SER A 116 -3.62 7.06 -8.86
CA SER A 116 -3.51 7.44 -10.28
C SER A 116 -2.09 7.19 -10.83
N SER A 117 -1.89 7.43 -12.13
CA SER A 117 -0.57 7.30 -12.75
C SER A 117 0.43 8.35 -12.25
N HIS A 118 1.69 8.21 -12.66
CA HIS A 118 2.73 9.19 -12.40
C HIS A 118 2.36 10.61 -12.90
N GLU A 119 1.75 10.74 -14.08
CA GLU A 119 1.26 12.02 -14.62
C GLU A 119 0.11 12.59 -13.77
N GLY A 120 -0.70 11.72 -13.17
CA GLY A 120 -1.71 12.07 -12.20
C GLY A 120 -1.17 12.30 -10.79
N ARG A 121 0.16 12.29 -10.61
CA ARG A 121 0.87 12.47 -9.34
C ARG A 121 0.44 11.48 -8.25
N PHE A 122 0.18 10.24 -8.65
CA PHE A 122 -0.25 9.15 -7.75
C PHE A 122 -1.38 9.56 -6.80
N ARG A 123 -2.33 10.33 -7.32
CA ARG A 123 -3.49 10.83 -6.60
C ARG A 123 -4.23 9.68 -5.93
N LEU A 124 -4.45 9.81 -4.63
CA LEU A 124 -5.16 8.84 -3.82
C LEU A 124 -6.67 8.90 -4.11
N TYR A 125 -7.29 7.73 -4.24
CA TYR A 125 -8.72 7.57 -4.05
C TYR A 125 -8.94 6.53 -2.96
N ALA A 126 -9.61 6.92 -1.88
CA ALA A 126 -10.03 6.06 -0.79
C ALA A 126 -11.47 6.40 -0.42
N ALA A 127 -12.32 5.38 -0.34
CA ALA A 127 -13.75 5.56 0.00
C ALA A 127 -14.30 4.35 0.76
N ASN A 128 -15.54 4.49 1.25
CA ASN A 128 -16.28 3.46 1.98
C ASN A 128 -15.53 2.98 3.24
N TYR A 129 -15.14 3.93 4.10
CA TYR A 129 -14.49 3.62 5.36
C TYR A 129 -15.34 2.73 6.26
N SER A 130 -14.68 1.77 6.92
CA SER A 130 -15.18 1.01 8.07
C SER A 130 -14.01 0.62 8.98
N GLY A 131 -14.29 0.12 10.19
CA GLY A 131 -13.27 -0.30 11.15
C GLY A 131 -13.25 0.51 12.45
N ASP A 132 -12.29 0.20 13.32
CA ASP A 132 -12.21 0.67 14.70
C ASP A 132 -10.99 1.59 15.00
N ALA A 133 -10.17 1.88 13.99
CA ALA A 133 -9.05 2.80 14.07
C ALA A 133 -9.43 4.29 13.94
N GLY A 134 -10.64 4.58 13.45
CA GLY A 134 -11.07 5.93 13.07
C GLY A 134 -10.69 6.27 11.61
N ASP A 135 -11.49 7.13 10.98
CA ASP A 135 -11.28 7.54 9.59
C ASP A 135 -10.27 8.69 9.51
N SER A 136 -9.05 8.36 9.12
CA SER A 136 -7.94 9.32 8.96
C SER A 136 -7.39 9.38 7.52
N LEU A 137 -8.01 8.68 6.57
CA LEU A 137 -7.56 8.67 5.18
C LEU A 137 -8.60 9.24 4.21
N SER A 138 -9.91 9.14 4.50
CA SER A 138 -10.94 9.61 3.55
C SER A 138 -10.80 11.09 3.20
N TYR A 139 -10.33 11.92 4.14
CA TYR A 139 -10.11 13.35 3.87
C TYR A 139 -8.94 13.63 2.92
N HIS A 140 -8.01 12.68 2.76
CA HIS A 140 -6.92 12.75 1.78
C HIS A 140 -7.33 12.24 0.40
N SER A 141 -8.53 11.67 0.26
CA SER A 141 -9.04 11.22 -1.03
C SER A 141 -9.11 12.41 -2.01
N GLY A 142 -8.53 12.24 -3.19
CA GLY A 142 -8.36 13.28 -4.20
C GLY A 142 -7.05 14.07 -4.10
N MET A 143 -6.26 13.91 -3.03
CA MET A 143 -4.96 14.56 -2.90
C MET A 143 -3.87 13.83 -3.69
N GLN A 144 -2.90 14.60 -4.20
CA GLN A 144 -1.72 14.08 -4.89
C GLN A 144 -0.67 13.62 -3.88
N PHE A 145 0.22 12.72 -4.30
CA PHE A 145 1.33 12.30 -3.46
C PHE A 145 2.41 13.38 -3.44
N SER A 146 2.97 13.66 -2.27
CA SER A 146 4.02 14.65 -2.06
C SER A 146 5.18 14.07 -1.25
N THR A 147 6.38 14.55 -1.53
CA THR A 147 7.60 14.29 -0.77
C THR A 147 8.33 15.60 -0.51
N ASP A 148 9.40 15.55 0.29
CA ASP A 148 10.21 16.75 0.62
C ASP A 148 10.78 17.44 -0.64
N ASP A 149 10.99 16.69 -1.72
CA ASP A 149 11.56 17.15 -3.00
C ASP A 149 10.52 17.33 -4.13
N GLU A 150 9.29 16.88 -3.94
CA GLU A 150 8.16 17.13 -4.85
C GLU A 150 6.90 17.52 -4.06
N ASP A 151 6.64 18.82 -3.95
CA ASP A 151 5.45 19.37 -3.30
C ASP A 151 4.26 19.44 -4.28
N ASN A 152 3.29 18.55 -4.07
CA ASN A 152 2.01 18.51 -4.79
C ASN A 152 0.80 18.70 -3.87
N ASP A 153 1.02 19.14 -2.62
CA ASP A 153 -0.07 19.30 -1.65
C ASP A 153 -0.84 20.63 -1.88
N LEU A 154 -1.97 20.78 -1.20
CA LEU A 154 -2.82 21.98 -1.33
C LEU A 154 -2.53 23.03 -0.24
N TRP A 155 -1.48 22.85 0.55
CA TRP A 155 -1.20 23.64 1.74
C TRP A 155 0.17 24.32 1.64
N SER A 156 0.26 25.60 2.00
CA SER A 156 1.52 26.35 1.92
C SER A 156 2.58 25.98 3.00
N ALA A 157 2.45 24.83 3.67
CA ALA A 157 3.36 24.43 4.75
C ALA A 157 3.44 22.91 4.97
N ASN A 158 4.66 22.38 4.83
CA ASN A 158 5.06 20.99 5.11
C ASN A 158 4.58 20.48 6.49
N LEU A 159 3.61 19.57 6.50
CA LEU A 159 3.22 18.86 7.73
C LEU A 159 4.00 17.54 7.87
N ARG A 160 4.90 17.53 8.85
CA ARG A 160 5.62 16.33 9.32
C ARG A 160 4.90 15.71 10.51
N ARG A 161 4.48 14.44 10.44
CA ARG A 161 4.55 13.45 11.55
C ARG A 161 4.50 12.02 11.01
N GLY A 162 5.52 11.21 11.34
CA GLY A 162 5.51 9.77 11.11
C GLY A 162 4.74 9.04 12.19
N LEU A 163 3.82 8.15 11.78
CA LEU A 163 3.19 7.13 12.61
C LEU A 163 3.64 5.75 12.11
N CYS A 164 3.73 4.77 13.00
CA CYS A 164 3.87 3.36 12.61
C CYS A 164 2.54 2.89 11.99
N SER A 165 2.55 2.54 10.72
CA SER A 165 1.40 1.97 10.01
C SER A 165 1.83 0.77 9.17
N ARG A 166 0.90 -0.17 8.96
CA ARG A 166 0.99 -1.21 7.92
C ARG A 166 -0.18 -0.99 6.96
N LEU A 167 0.10 -0.74 5.68
CA LEU A 167 -0.92 -0.64 4.63
C LEU A 167 -0.92 -1.92 3.78
N VAL A 168 -2.07 -2.56 3.64
CA VAL A 168 -2.28 -3.75 2.80
C VAL A 168 -3.51 -3.58 1.91
N VAL A 169 -3.49 -4.09 0.68
CA VAL A 169 -4.65 -4.04 -0.23
C VAL A 169 -5.06 -5.43 -0.69
N GLN A 170 -6.34 -5.60 -0.96
CA GLN A 170 -6.86 -6.79 -1.61
C GLN A 170 -7.92 -6.44 -2.64
N GLN A 171 -8.14 -7.35 -3.58
CA GLN A 171 -9.23 -7.23 -4.54
C GLN A 171 -10.56 -7.55 -3.85
N LEU A 172 -11.58 -6.74 -4.08
CA LEU A 172 -12.96 -7.06 -3.71
C LEU A 172 -13.53 -8.17 -4.62
N PRO A 173 -14.46 -9.00 -4.10
CA PRO A 173 -15.12 -10.06 -4.88
C PRO A 173 -15.82 -9.58 -6.14
#